data_AF-A0A1G5QIQ7-F1
#
_entry.id   AF-A0A1G5QIQ7-F1
#
_cell.length_a   1.000
_cell.length_b   1.000
_cell.length_c   1.000
_cell.angle_alpha   90.00
_cell.angle_beta   90.00
_cell.angle_gamma   90.00
#
_symmetry.space_group_name_H-M   'P 1'
#
loop_
_entity.id
_entity.type
_entity.pdbx_description
1 polymer ?
#
loop_
_entity_poly.entity_id
_entity_poly.type
_entity_poly.pdbx_seq_one_letter_code
_entity_poly.pdbx_strand_id
1 'polypeptide(L)'
;MDSKIEVILLRWWQSMFMSPKQLEEKGIIPAPLTYKAQLKRCENVEMAMLTEGFRDLWFSLPDEISLSDNPVKLEYWATMAATLVYVKSNSDITLAVAAGKKGGGNKPVVSELRFSQLQNAKTPNELLRRLRQVLQKVKGNISVLALARDIEEWFAEYGQLRPCKADKRIKVKWVMDYYRAASGKSVDLSDFH
;
A
#
# COMPACT_ATOMS: atom_id res chain seq x y z
N MET A 1 -8.00 8.91 4.71
CA MET A 1 -7.23 9.81 3.84
C MET A 1 -8.18 10.76 3.15
N ASP A 2 -7.85 12.04 3.06
CA ASP A 2 -8.65 13.02 2.31
C ASP A 2 -8.36 12.93 0.79
N SER A 3 -9.32 13.33 -0.04
CA SER A 3 -9.25 13.29 -1.50
C SER A 3 -8.04 14.05 -2.06
N LYS A 4 -7.67 15.20 -1.47
CA LYS A 4 -6.49 15.97 -1.87
C LYS A 4 -5.20 15.16 -1.72
N ILE A 5 -5.10 14.42 -0.62
CA ILE A 5 -3.94 13.59 -0.30
C ILE A 5 -3.84 12.40 -1.27
N GLU A 6 -4.97 11.78 -1.60
CA GLU A 6 -5.02 10.70 -2.59
C GLU A 6 -4.52 11.16 -3.97
N VAL A 7 -4.89 12.37 -4.38
CA VAL A 7 -4.41 12.97 -5.64
C VAL A 7 -2.89 13.20 -5.61
N ILE A 8 -2.36 13.77 -4.52
CA ILE A 8 -0.91 13.99 -4.36
C ILE A 8 -0.16 12.66 -4.45
N LEU A 9 -0.60 11.66 -3.68
CA LEU A 9 0.05 10.36 -3.62
C LEU A 9 -0.01 9.62 -4.97
N LEU A 10 -1.16 9.68 -5.65
CA LEU A 10 -1.33 9.07 -6.96
C LEU A 10 -0.46 9.76 -8.01
N ARG A 11 -0.38 11.10 -8.02
CA ARG A 11 0.50 11.83 -8.94
C ARG A 11 1.97 11.56 -8.69
N TRP A 12 2.39 11.53 -7.42
CA TRP A 12 3.74 11.14 -7.02
C TRP A 12 4.07 9.74 -7.53
N TRP A 13 3.19 8.75 -7.33
CA TRP A 13 3.39 7.41 -7.89
C TRP A 13 3.43 7.44 -9.43
N GLN A 14 2.49 8.13 -10.08
CA GLN A 14 2.43 8.22 -11.55
C GLN A 14 3.72 8.76 -12.15
N SER A 15 4.32 9.78 -11.54
CA SER A 15 5.58 10.39 -11.99
C SER A 15 6.74 9.39 -12.15
N MET A 16 6.72 8.25 -11.43
CA MET A 16 7.75 7.21 -11.47
C MET A 16 7.41 5.99 -12.35
N PHE A 17 6.15 5.84 -12.77
CA PHE A 17 5.66 4.60 -13.40
C PHE A 17 4.95 4.80 -14.74
N MET A 18 4.38 5.98 -15.00
CA MET A 18 3.73 6.26 -16.29
C MET A 18 4.76 6.58 -17.37
N SER A 19 4.37 6.38 -18.62
CA SER A 19 5.21 6.78 -19.77
C SER A 19 5.23 8.31 -19.95
N PRO A 20 6.27 8.88 -20.59
CA PRO A 20 6.36 10.32 -20.81
C PRO A 20 5.12 10.94 -21.48
N LYS A 21 4.55 10.26 -22.47
CA LYS A 21 3.33 10.71 -23.16
C LYS A 21 2.13 10.83 -22.21
N GLN A 22 1.93 9.82 -21.35
CA GLN A 22 0.82 9.84 -20.39
C GLN A 22 1.03 10.88 -19.27
N LEU A 23 2.30 11.17 -18.94
CA LEU A 23 2.64 12.21 -17.97
C LEU A 23 2.35 13.60 -18.54
N GLU A 24 2.71 13.85 -19.79
CA GLU A 24 2.40 15.08 -20.51
C GLU A 24 0.89 15.34 -20.58
N GLU A 25 0.09 14.33 -20.96
CA GLU A 25 -1.37 14.41 -20.98
C GLU A 25 -1.98 14.77 -19.62
N LYS A 26 -1.29 14.45 -18.52
CA LYS A 26 -1.73 14.73 -17.14
C LYS A 26 -1.07 15.96 -16.53
N GLY A 27 -0.15 16.62 -17.24
CA GLY A 27 0.64 17.74 -16.72
C GLY A 27 1.52 17.34 -15.53
N ILE A 28 2.03 16.11 -15.49
CA ILE A 28 2.86 15.60 -14.40
C ILE A 28 4.32 15.60 -14.85
N ILE A 29 5.21 16.15 -14.01
CA ILE A 29 6.65 16.14 -14.26
C ILE A 29 7.19 14.73 -13.93
N PRO A 30 7.99 14.09 -14.82
CA PRO A 30 8.58 12.80 -14.53
C PRO A 30 9.55 12.88 -13.35
N ALA A 31 9.44 11.94 -12.42
CA ALA A 31 10.39 11.84 -11.32
C ALA A 31 11.75 11.29 -11.80
N PRO A 32 12.86 11.68 -11.15
CA PRO A 32 14.16 11.07 -11.38
C PRO A 32 14.13 9.54 -11.25
N LEU A 33 14.81 8.84 -12.18
CA LEU A 33 14.89 7.36 -12.16
C LEU A 33 15.49 6.81 -10.86
N THR A 34 16.30 7.62 -10.18
CA THR A 34 16.96 7.29 -8.91
C THR A 34 15.96 7.09 -7.77
N TYR A 35 14.83 7.80 -7.75
CA TYR A 35 13.87 7.79 -6.64
C TYR A 35 13.34 6.38 -6.39
N LYS A 36 12.84 5.74 -7.44
CA LYS A 36 12.34 4.36 -7.41
C LYS A 36 13.44 3.36 -7.03
N ALA A 37 14.66 3.56 -7.52
CA ALA A 37 15.77 2.67 -7.24
C ALA A 37 16.23 2.75 -5.78
N GLN A 38 16.32 3.95 -5.22
CA GLN A 38 16.65 4.19 -3.81
C GLN A 38 15.60 3.55 -2.90
N LEU A 39 14.31 3.88 -3.10
CA LEU A 39 13.21 3.35 -2.28
C LEU A 39 13.12 1.83 -2.29
N LYS A 40 13.40 1.18 -3.43
CA LYS A 40 13.42 -0.29 -3.53
C LYS A 40 14.60 -0.96 -2.83
N ARG A 41 15.70 -0.23 -2.60
CA ARG A 41 16.89 -0.74 -1.93
C ARG A 41 16.84 -0.56 -0.41
N CYS A 42 15.94 0.28 0.10
CA CYS A 42 15.74 0.45 1.53
C CYS A 42 15.35 -0.88 2.19
N GLU A 43 16.04 -1.22 3.28
CA GLU A 43 15.78 -2.45 4.04
C GLU A 43 14.74 -2.26 5.15
N ASN A 44 14.62 -1.02 5.64
CA ASN A 44 13.74 -0.61 6.73
C ASN A 44 13.14 0.78 6.43
N VAL A 45 12.23 1.21 7.30
CA VAL A 45 11.48 2.46 7.19
C VAL A 45 12.40 3.67 7.38
N GLU A 46 13.36 3.58 8.28
CA GLU A 46 14.33 4.64 8.60
C GLU A 46 15.18 4.99 7.37
N MET A 47 15.67 3.99 6.64
CA MET A 47 16.41 4.19 5.39
C MET A 47 15.53 4.80 4.30
N ALA A 48 14.22 4.50 4.29
CA ALA A 48 13.30 5.11 3.33
C ALA A 48 13.10 6.61 3.59
N MET A 49 13.05 7.02 4.87
CA MET A 49 12.94 8.43 5.26
C MET A 49 14.09 9.31 4.75
N LEU A 50 15.26 8.71 4.51
CA LEU A 50 16.45 9.44 4.07
C LEU A 50 16.54 9.59 2.54
N THR A 51 15.65 8.96 1.78
CA THR A 51 15.69 8.98 0.32
C THR A 51 15.15 10.28 -0.27
N GLU A 52 15.64 10.65 -1.44
CA GLU A 52 15.11 11.80 -2.19
C GLU A 52 13.67 11.55 -2.65
N GLY A 53 13.36 10.32 -3.07
CA GLY A 53 12.01 9.95 -3.49
C GLY A 53 10.97 10.07 -2.37
N PHE A 54 11.33 9.76 -1.12
CA PHE A 54 10.47 10.04 0.03
C PHE A 54 10.36 11.53 0.31
N ARG A 55 11.48 12.27 0.27
CA ARG A 55 11.50 13.70 0.56
C ARG A 55 10.63 14.50 -0.41
N ASP A 56 10.64 14.12 -1.68
CA ASP A 56 9.76 14.67 -2.73
C ASP A 56 8.28 14.47 -2.38
N LEU A 57 7.89 13.24 -1.98
CA LEU A 57 6.54 12.99 -1.48
C LEU A 57 6.24 13.84 -0.25
N TRP A 58 7.13 13.85 0.74
CA TRP A 58 6.94 14.53 2.02
C TRP A 58 6.68 16.03 1.84
N PHE A 59 7.44 16.70 0.98
CA PHE A 59 7.27 18.12 0.69
C PHE A 59 6.07 18.45 -0.20
N SER A 60 5.50 17.47 -0.89
CA SER A 60 4.25 17.66 -1.64
C SER A 60 3.00 17.61 -0.76
N LEU A 61 3.13 17.15 0.49
CA LEU A 61 2.03 17.06 1.44
C LEU A 61 1.71 18.43 2.05
N PRO A 62 0.44 18.66 2.47
CA PRO A 62 0.07 19.86 3.23
C PRO A 62 0.92 20.03 4.50
N ASP A 63 1.18 21.29 4.86
CA ASP A 63 2.01 21.67 6.02
C ASP A 63 1.52 21.07 7.34
N GLU A 64 0.20 20.88 7.50
CA GLU A 64 -0.38 20.26 8.70
C GLU A 64 0.04 18.79 8.87
N ILE A 65 0.49 18.17 7.79
CA ILE A 65 1.03 16.80 7.77
C ILE A 65 2.56 16.84 7.83
N SER A 66 3.20 17.65 6.99
CA SER A 66 4.66 17.64 6.84
C SER A 66 5.41 18.32 8.00
N LEU A 67 4.74 19.21 8.75
CA LEU A 67 5.29 19.88 9.94
C LEU A 67 4.83 19.24 11.26
N SER A 68 4.19 18.08 11.23
CA SER A 68 3.72 17.44 12.46
C SER A 68 4.86 16.82 13.26
N ASP A 69 4.88 17.03 14.57
CA ASP A 69 5.88 16.43 15.48
C ASP A 69 5.63 14.97 15.84
N ASN A 70 4.67 14.30 15.17
CA ASN A 70 4.35 12.90 15.47
C ASN A 70 5.32 11.96 14.73
N PRO A 71 6.22 11.24 15.42
CA PRO A 71 7.18 10.35 14.77
C PRO A 71 6.51 9.20 13.99
N VAL A 72 5.33 8.75 14.43
CA VAL A 72 4.55 7.71 13.75
C VAL A 72 4.05 8.19 12.38
N LYS A 73 3.79 9.49 12.22
CA LYS A 73 3.42 10.03 10.89
C LYS A 73 4.57 9.92 9.90
N LEU A 74 5.81 10.19 10.34
CA LEU A 74 6.98 10.04 9.48
C LEU A 74 7.16 8.58 9.05
N GLU A 75 7.03 7.63 9.99
CA GLU A 75 7.06 6.18 9.71
C GLU A 75 5.95 5.74 8.76
N TYR A 76 4.74 6.27 8.94
CA TYR A 76 3.58 6.01 8.08
C TYR A 76 3.87 6.40 6.63
N TRP A 77 4.29 7.64 6.41
CA TRP A 77 4.57 8.14 5.06
C TRP A 77 5.77 7.46 4.41
N ALA A 78 6.83 7.16 5.19
CA ALA A 78 7.99 6.43 4.70
C ALA A 78 7.64 4.98 4.32
N THR A 79 6.82 4.31 5.14
CA THR A 79 6.29 2.97 4.83
C THR A 79 5.45 3.00 3.56
N MET A 80 4.62 4.02 3.39
CA MET A 80 3.79 4.19 2.20
C MET A 80 4.65 4.38 0.95
N ALA A 81 5.62 5.30 0.97
CA ALA A 81 6.54 5.51 -0.14
C ALA A 81 7.32 4.24 -0.50
N ALA A 82 7.92 3.57 0.51
CA ALA A 82 8.71 2.37 0.31
C ALA A 82 7.89 1.16 -0.16
N THR A 83 6.59 1.14 0.12
CA THR A 83 5.68 0.06 -0.32
C THR A 83 5.16 0.33 -1.74
N LEU A 84 4.69 1.55 -2.02
CA LEU A 84 4.03 1.87 -3.30
C LEU A 84 4.95 1.72 -4.51
N VAL A 85 6.27 1.83 -4.36
CA VAL A 85 7.23 1.55 -5.44
C VAL A 85 7.27 0.08 -5.90
N TYR A 86 6.58 -0.83 -5.21
CA TYR A 86 6.39 -2.21 -5.64
C TYR A 86 5.09 -2.42 -6.43
N VAL A 87 4.17 -1.45 -6.46
CA VAL A 87 3.01 -1.45 -7.34
C VAL A 87 3.46 -1.03 -8.74
N LYS A 88 3.31 -1.93 -9.71
CA LYS A 88 3.76 -1.73 -11.10
C LYS A 88 2.67 -1.20 -12.02
N SER A 89 1.42 -1.54 -11.73
CA SER A 89 0.24 -1.11 -12.49
C SER A 89 -0.89 -0.80 -11.52
N ASN A 90 -1.55 0.33 -11.73
CA ASN A 90 -2.72 0.72 -10.95
C ASN A 90 -3.97 0.03 -11.53
N SER A 91 -4.45 -0.99 -10.84
CA SER A 91 -5.72 -1.68 -11.18
C SER A 91 -6.78 -1.40 -10.12
N ASP A 92 -7.98 -1.96 -10.28
CA ASP A 92 -9.07 -1.80 -9.30
C ASP A 92 -9.07 -2.89 -8.21
N ILE A 93 -8.02 -3.71 -8.15
CA ILE A 93 -7.97 -4.89 -7.26
C ILE A 93 -7.19 -4.55 -5.99
N THR A 94 -7.73 -4.89 -4.81
CA THR A 94 -7.03 -4.72 -3.52
C THR A 94 -5.92 -5.77 -3.32
N LEU A 95 -4.98 -5.49 -2.41
CA LEU A 95 -3.87 -6.41 -2.11
C LEU A 95 -4.38 -7.78 -1.66
N ALA A 96 -5.34 -7.81 -0.74
CA ALA A 96 -5.90 -9.03 -0.17
C ALA A 96 -6.60 -9.89 -1.24
N VAL A 97 -7.41 -9.27 -2.11
CA VAL A 97 -8.06 -9.95 -3.23
C VAL A 97 -7.01 -10.51 -4.19
N ALA A 98 -6.02 -9.72 -4.60
CA ALA A 98 -4.97 -10.18 -5.51
C ALA A 98 -4.15 -11.34 -4.93
N ALA A 99 -3.91 -11.32 -3.62
CA ALA A 99 -3.20 -12.38 -2.90
C ALA A 99 -4.02 -13.69 -2.83
N GLY A 100 -5.35 -13.58 -2.65
CA GLY A 100 -6.28 -14.70 -2.53
C GLY A 100 -6.69 -15.33 -3.87
N LYS A 101 -6.66 -14.57 -4.98
CA LYS A 101 -7.00 -15.09 -6.31
C LYS A 101 -6.23 -16.39 -6.63
N LYS A 102 -6.91 -17.33 -7.30
CA LYS A 102 -6.28 -18.57 -7.77
C LYS A 102 -5.24 -18.25 -8.85
N GLY A 103 -4.03 -18.78 -8.67
CA GLY A 103 -2.93 -18.63 -9.63
C GLY A 103 -3.00 -19.64 -10.77
N GLY A 104 -1.84 -20.03 -11.31
CA GLY A 104 -1.72 -21.09 -12.34
C GLY A 104 -2.06 -22.51 -11.87
N GLY A 105 -2.95 -22.64 -10.87
CA GLY A 105 -3.45 -23.88 -10.29
C GLY A 105 -4.56 -23.58 -9.27
N ASN A 106 -5.11 -24.59 -8.58
CA ASN A 106 -6.18 -24.40 -7.60
C ASN A 106 -5.72 -23.80 -6.25
N LYS A 107 -4.52 -23.20 -6.21
CA LYS A 107 -3.93 -22.59 -5.02
C LYS A 107 -3.92 -21.06 -5.15
N PRO A 108 -4.11 -20.32 -4.05
CA PRO A 108 -3.96 -18.86 -4.04
C PRO A 108 -2.58 -18.40 -4.49
N VAL A 109 -2.49 -17.22 -5.10
CA VAL A 109 -1.21 -16.59 -5.52
C VAL A 109 -0.25 -16.44 -4.33
N VAL A 110 -0.78 -16.11 -3.16
CA VAL A 110 -0.05 -16.04 -1.89
C VAL A 110 -0.61 -17.09 -0.95
N SER A 111 0.24 -17.98 -0.43
CA SER A 111 -0.18 -18.99 0.53
C SER A 111 -0.72 -18.39 1.83
N GLU A 112 -1.68 -19.06 2.45
CA GLU A 112 -2.33 -18.62 3.69
C GLU A 112 -1.32 -18.26 4.79
N LEU A 113 -0.28 -19.10 4.98
CA LEU A 113 0.77 -18.83 5.96
C LEU A 113 1.47 -17.48 5.75
N ARG A 114 1.78 -17.10 4.50
CA ARG A 114 2.45 -15.82 4.22
C ARG A 114 1.49 -14.65 4.42
N PHE A 115 0.22 -14.85 4.07
CA PHE A 115 -0.79 -13.82 4.26
C PHE A 115 -1.11 -13.60 5.75
N SER A 116 -1.14 -14.67 6.55
CA SER A 116 -1.24 -14.60 8.01
C SER A 116 -0.02 -13.89 8.64
N GLN A 117 1.19 -14.11 8.12
CA GLN A 117 2.37 -13.35 8.57
C GLN A 117 2.28 -11.85 8.28
N LEU A 118 1.63 -11.44 7.18
CA LEU A 118 1.34 -10.03 6.91
C LEU A 118 0.36 -9.46 7.94
N GLN A 119 -0.74 -10.16 8.22
CA GLN A 119 -1.73 -9.73 9.21
C GLN A 119 -1.14 -9.61 10.61
N ASN A 120 -0.19 -10.47 10.96
CA ASN A 120 0.47 -10.49 12.26
C ASN A 120 1.66 -9.54 12.40
N ALA A 121 1.94 -8.69 11.40
CA ALA A 121 2.94 -7.64 11.53
C ALA A 121 2.61 -6.72 12.71
N LYS A 122 3.63 -6.46 13.55
CA LYS A 122 3.52 -5.66 14.78
C LYS A 122 4.26 -4.34 14.69
N THR A 123 5.20 -4.20 13.77
CA THR A 123 5.99 -2.97 13.58
C THR A 123 5.93 -2.48 12.14
N PRO A 124 6.16 -1.18 11.88
CA PRO A 124 6.28 -0.65 10.52
C PRO A 124 7.29 -1.41 9.64
N ASN A 125 8.44 -1.78 10.22
CA ASN A 125 9.48 -2.55 9.55
C ASN A 125 9.02 -3.97 9.18
N GLU A 126 8.28 -4.63 10.07
CA GLU A 126 7.66 -5.92 9.74
C GLU A 126 6.60 -5.76 8.64
N LEU A 127 5.73 -4.76 8.75
CA LEU A 127 4.70 -4.48 7.76
C LEU A 127 5.31 -4.27 6.37
N LEU A 128 6.27 -3.36 6.25
CA LEU A 128 6.97 -3.06 4.99
C LEU A 128 7.56 -4.34 4.36
N ARG A 129 8.27 -5.14 5.17
CA ARG A 129 8.88 -6.39 4.71
C ARG A 129 7.82 -7.38 4.20
N ARG A 130 6.71 -7.54 4.92
CA ARG A 130 5.64 -8.48 4.52
C ARG A 130 4.88 -7.98 3.30
N LEU A 131 4.54 -6.70 3.24
CA LEU A 131 3.90 -6.08 2.07
C LEU A 131 4.76 -6.27 0.82
N ARG A 132 6.08 -6.04 0.92
CA ARG A 132 7.02 -6.28 -0.18
C ARG A 132 6.97 -7.71 -0.70
N GLN A 133 6.98 -8.71 0.18
CA GLN A 133 6.91 -10.12 -0.19
C GLN A 133 5.60 -10.46 -0.91
N VAL A 134 4.47 -9.96 -0.41
CA VAL A 134 3.15 -10.16 -1.02
C VAL A 134 3.07 -9.47 -2.38
N LEU A 135 3.51 -8.21 -2.47
CA LEU A 135 3.53 -7.42 -3.71
C LEU A 135 4.35 -8.07 -4.82
N GLN A 136 5.50 -8.65 -4.48
CA GLN A 136 6.31 -9.42 -5.42
C GLN A 136 5.56 -10.65 -5.97
N LYS A 137 4.78 -11.34 -5.12
CA LYS A 137 3.99 -12.51 -5.54
C LYS A 137 2.81 -12.14 -6.43
N VAL A 138 2.10 -11.05 -6.12
CA VAL A 138 1.01 -10.52 -6.97
C VAL A 138 1.51 -9.69 -8.15
N LYS A 139 2.83 -9.68 -8.39
CA LYS A 139 3.52 -8.94 -9.47
C LYS A 139 3.23 -7.42 -9.48
N GLY A 140 2.80 -6.86 -8.35
CA GLY A 140 2.49 -5.44 -8.20
C GLY A 140 1.29 -4.96 -9.01
N ASN A 141 0.38 -5.84 -9.44
CA ASN A 141 -0.83 -5.46 -10.17
C ASN A 141 -2.02 -5.29 -9.21
N ILE A 142 -2.09 -4.14 -8.55
CA ILE A 142 -3.12 -3.82 -7.55
C ILE A 142 -3.46 -2.32 -7.60
N SER A 143 -4.49 -1.90 -6.88
CA SER A 143 -4.81 -0.49 -6.69
C SER A 143 -3.79 0.19 -5.78
N VAL A 144 -3.21 1.29 -6.27
CA VAL A 144 -2.29 2.15 -5.52
C VAL A 144 -3.01 2.76 -4.32
N LEU A 145 -4.20 3.32 -4.57
CA LEU A 145 -4.98 4.01 -3.53
C LEU A 145 -5.58 3.03 -2.51
N ALA A 146 -6.04 1.85 -2.93
CA ALA A 146 -6.53 0.86 -1.97
C ALA A 146 -5.40 0.39 -1.05
N LEU A 147 -4.19 0.18 -1.57
CA LEU A 147 -3.03 -0.15 -0.75
C LEU A 147 -2.66 0.99 0.20
N ALA A 148 -2.70 2.24 -0.26
CA ALA A 148 -2.43 3.40 0.59
C ALA A 148 -3.41 3.51 1.77
N ARG A 149 -4.70 3.29 1.50
CA ARG A 149 -5.75 3.23 2.54
C ARG A 149 -5.53 2.07 3.51
N ASP A 150 -5.17 0.89 3.01
CA ASP A 150 -4.87 -0.26 3.87
C ASP A 150 -3.68 0.01 4.82
N ILE A 151 -2.64 0.72 4.34
CA ILE A 151 -1.51 1.14 5.18
C ILE A 151 -1.94 2.19 6.20
N GLU A 152 -2.77 3.17 5.79
CA GLU A 152 -3.35 4.16 6.71
C GLU A 152 -4.16 3.51 7.82
N GLU A 153 -5.07 2.59 7.48
CA GLU A 153 -5.88 1.83 8.44
C GLU A 153 -4.98 1.04 9.41
N TRP A 154 -3.90 0.42 8.91
CA TRP A 154 -2.93 -0.29 9.77
C TRP A 154 -2.22 0.65 10.75
N PHE A 155 -1.76 1.82 10.31
CA PHE A 155 -1.11 2.79 11.20
C PHE A 155 -2.08 3.41 12.20
N ALA A 156 -3.34 3.62 11.80
CA ALA A 156 -4.39 4.06 12.69
C ALA A 156 -4.65 3.05 13.82
N GLU A 157 -4.50 1.74 13.57
CA GLU A 157 -4.56 0.70 14.60
C GLU A 157 -3.28 0.58 15.41
N TYR A 158 -2.11 0.69 14.78
CA TYR A 158 -0.80 0.59 15.42
C TYR A 158 -0.61 1.65 16.52
N GLY A 159 -1.06 2.89 16.26
CA GLY A 159 -0.96 3.99 17.21
C GLY A 159 -2.00 3.98 18.34
N GLN A 160 -2.96 3.06 18.34
CA GLN A 160 -4.03 3.04 19.34
C GLN A 160 -3.70 2.17 20.56
N LEU A 161 -3.83 2.76 21.75
CA LEU A 161 -3.74 2.06 23.04
C LEU A 161 -4.99 1.21 23.36
N ARG A 162 -6.11 1.43 22.65
CA ARG A 162 -7.37 0.71 22.87
C ARG A 162 -7.79 -0.07 21.64
N PRO A 163 -8.40 -1.25 21.80
CA PRO A 163 -8.83 -2.06 20.67
C PRO A 163 -9.95 -1.39 19.86
N CYS A 164 -9.73 -1.17 18.57
CA CYS A 164 -10.78 -0.91 17.58
C CYS A 164 -11.85 -2.00 17.61
N LYS A 165 -13.11 -1.63 17.30
CA LYS A 165 -14.22 -2.58 17.05
C LYS A 165 -13.73 -3.67 16.08
N ALA A 166 -14.00 -4.93 16.41
CA ALA A 166 -13.38 -6.08 15.74
C ALA A 166 -13.68 -6.17 14.23
N ASP A 167 -14.88 -5.74 13.81
CA ASP A 167 -15.37 -5.70 12.43
C ASP A 167 -14.70 -4.62 11.57
N LYS A 168 -14.12 -3.59 12.19
CA LYS A 168 -13.45 -2.48 11.49
C LYS A 168 -11.93 -2.64 11.41
N ARG A 169 -11.41 -3.80 11.79
CA ARG A 169 -9.96 -4.03 11.77
C ARG A 169 -9.48 -4.34 10.36
N ILE A 170 -8.41 -3.67 9.92
CA ILE A 170 -7.76 -3.92 8.62
C ILE A 170 -7.43 -5.41 8.44
N LYS A 171 -7.01 -6.06 9.53
CA LYS A 171 -6.70 -7.50 9.54
C LYS A 171 -7.92 -8.35 9.18
N VAL A 172 -9.10 -8.01 9.69
CA VAL A 172 -10.35 -8.73 9.39
C VAL A 172 -10.78 -8.48 7.95
N LYS A 173 -10.73 -7.23 7.49
CA LYS A 173 -10.97 -6.85 6.07
C LYS A 173 -10.08 -7.67 5.13
N TRP A 174 -8.78 -7.71 5.41
CA TRP A 174 -7.80 -8.51 4.65
C TRP A 174 -8.14 -10.01 4.63
N VAL A 175 -8.46 -10.61 5.78
CA VAL A 175 -8.85 -12.03 5.87
C VAL A 175 -10.08 -12.32 5.02
N MET A 176 -11.13 -11.50 5.16
CA MET A 176 -12.40 -11.69 4.45
C MET A 176 -12.20 -11.59 2.95
N ASP A 177 -11.50 -10.56 2.47
CA ASP A 177 -11.20 -10.35 1.05
C ASP A 177 -10.35 -11.49 0.47
N TYR A 178 -9.32 -11.92 1.21
CA TYR A 178 -8.42 -12.99 0.79
C TYR A 178 -9.16 -14.33 0.65
N TYR A 179 -9.88 -14.77 1.69
CA TYR A 179 -10.57 -16.06 1.67
C TYR A 179 -11.77 -16.06 0.72
N ARG A 180 -12.44 -14.92 0.55
CA ARG A 180 -13.48 -14.76 -0.50
C ARG A 180 -12.87 -14.97 -1.89
N ALA A 181 -11.74 -14.31 -2.18
CA ALA A 181 -11.04 -14.48 -3.45
C ALA A 181 -10.48 -15.91 -3.65
N ALA A 182 -10.00 -16.56 -2.58
CA ALA A 182 -9.47 -17.92 -2.62
C ALA A 182 -10.55 -18.98 -2.84
N SER A 183 -11.72 -18.81 -2.23
CA SER A 183 -12.86 -19.72 -2.38
C SER A 183 -13.56 -19.61 -3.73
N GLY A 184 -13.33 -18.52 -4.48
CA GLY A 184 -13.99 -18.27 -5.77
C GLY A 184 -15.46 -17.83 -5.64
N LYS A 185 -15.94 -17.51 -4.43
CA LYS A 185 -17.28 -16.96 -4.23
C LYS A 185 -17.28 -15.48 -4.59
N SER A 186 -17.80 -15.14 -5.77
CA SER A 186 -18.34 -13.80 -6.03
C SER A 186 -19.61 -13.65 -5.19
N VAL A 187 -19.60 -12.74 -4.22
CA VAL A 187 -20.84 -12.35 -3.54
C VAL A 187 -21.57 -11.44 -4.51
N ASP A 188 -22.66 -11.94 -5.09
CA ASP A 188 -23.64 -11.09 -5.74
C ASP A 188 -24.27 -10.22 -4.65
N LEU A 189 -24.21 -8.90 -4.82
CA LEU A 189 -24.66 -7.93 -3.82
C LEU A 189 -26.20 -7.87 -3.71
N SER A 190 -26.92 -8.82 -4.31
CA SER A 190 -28.38 -8.96 -4.24
C SER A 190 -28.89 -9.60 -2.96
N ASP A 191 -28.04 -10.26 -2.16
CA ASP A 191 -28.49 -11.07 -1.02
C ASP A 191 -28.55 -10.30 0.33
N PHE A 192 -28.42 -8.97 0.29
CA PHE A 192 -28.61 -8.11 1.45
C PHE A 192 -29.67 -7.05 1.17
N HIS A 193 -30.92 -7.48 0.92
CA HIS A 193 -32.12 -6.66 1.05
C HIS A 193 -33.14 -7.39 1.94
#